data_AF-T2GCK5-F1
#
_entry.id   AF-T2GCK5-F1
#
_cell.length_a   1.000
_cell.length_b   1.000
_cell.length_c   1.000
_cell.angle_alpha   90.00
_cell.angle_beta   90.00
_cell.angle_gamma   90.00
#
_symmetry.space_group_name_H-M   'P 1'
#
loop_
_entity.id
_entity.type
_entity.pdbx_description
1 polymer ?
#
loop_
_entity_poly.entity_id
_entity_poly.type
_entity_poly.pdbx_seq_one_letter_code
_entity_poly.pdbx_strand_id
1 'polypeptide(L)'
;MRITCTSCNRELSVPDNKLPDAPRFKIKCPQCRKEIVVERMDKLDHSFTSASFDVSGVVEPEVFPPGARVAFLLIGEKSWRNAALAWLNAEKYYQSTASTAHEAMLKLRLNDYQLVMIEDREDYQSVLAEIATWPGLRRRTVNLVLLGHDAASLDPQISFRRGVNTYLSLADAARCAELMDSVLKGYEMYYQYLRLAHEQAMG
;
A
#
# COMPACT_ATOMS: atom_id res chain seq x y z
N MET A 1 1.60 32.46 -2.33
CA MET A 1 1.41 31.15 -1.66
C MET A 1 0.34 31.24 -0.56
N ARG A 2 -0.46 30.18 -0.34
CA ARG A 2 -1.35 30.08 0.83
C ARG A 2 -0.75 29.14 1.87
N ILE A 3 -0.59 29.60 3.10
CA ILE A 3 0.11 28.89 4.18
C ILE A 3 -0.83 28.80 5.38
N THR A 4 -1.12 27.59 5.85
CA THR A 4 -1.97 27.38 7.02
C THR A 4 -1.12 27.31 8.29
N CYS A 5 -1.47 28.11 9.31
CA CYS A 5 -0.79 28.07 10.59
C CYS A 5 -1.18 26.81 11.37
N THR A 6 -0.23 25.91 11.64
CA THR A 6 -0.45 24.67 12.43
C THR A 6 -0.90 24.91 13.87
N SER A 7 -0.74 26.12 14.40
CA SER A 7 -1.10 26.44 15.79
C SER A 7 -2.47 27.08 15.98
N CYS A 8 -3.00 27.78 14.98
CA CYS A 8 -4.29 28.47 15.10
C CYS A 8 -5.23 28.22 13.90
N ASN A 9 -4.83 27.31 13.01
CA ASN A 9 -5.56 26.85 11.82
C ASN A 9 -6.06 27.95 10.87
N ARG A 10 -5.42 29.13 10.91
CA ARG A 10 -5.75 30.27 10.05
C ARG A 10 -4.96 30.17 8.74
N GLU A 11 -5.62 30.38 7.62
CA GLU A 11 -5.01 30.47 6.29
C GLU A 11 -4.40 31.87 6.09
N LEU A 12 -3.13 31.92 5.70
CA LEU A 12 -2.37 33.15 5.42
C LEU A 12 -2.09 33.22 3.92
N SER A 13 -2.54 34.28 3.27
CA SER A 13 -2.15 34.58 1.89
C SER A 13 -0.91 35.45 1.92
N VAL A 14 0.24 34.88 1.54
CA VAL A 14 1.52 35.62 1.47
C VAL A 14 1.90 35.76 -0.01
N PRO A 15 2.05 36.99 -0.52
CA PRO A 15 2.47 37.21 -1.89
C PRO A 15 3.93 36.78 -2.08
N ASP A 16 4.22 36.19 -3.23
CA ASP A 16 5.48 35.45 -3.46
C ASP A 16 6.71 36.37 -3.42
N ASN A 17 6.54 37.66 -3.72
CA ASN A 17 7.57 38.70 -3.63
C ASN A 17 8.06 39.03 -2.21
N LYS A 18 7.41 38.50 -1.17
CA LYS A 18 7.80 38.66 0.24
C LYS A 18 8.33 37.38 0.88
N LEU A 19 8.49 36.32 0.09
CA LEU A 19 8.99 35.03 0.58
C LEU A 19 10.50 34.95 0.34
N PRO A 20 11.30 34.55 1.37
CA PRO A 20 12.73 34.31 1.20
C PRO A 20 12.98 33.27 0.11
N ASP A 21 14.05 33.45 -0.67
CA ASP A 21 14.41 32.54 -1.77
C ASP A 21 15.18 31.31 -1.27
N ALA A 22 14.66 30.68 -0.21
CA ALA A 22 15.23 29.50 0.42
C ALA A 22 14.23 28.32 0.40
N PRO A 23 14.69 27.07 0.23
CA PRO A 23 13.83 25.88 0.15
C PRO A 23 13.08 25.60 1.45
N ARG A 24 13.58 26.11 2.58
CA ARG A 24 12.92 26.05 3.88
C ARG A 24 13.11 27.37 4.61
N PHE A 25 12.01 28.00 4.99
CA PHE A 25 12.05 29.28 5.71
C PHE A 25 11.01 29.32 6.82
N LYS A 26 11.24 30.19 7.80
CA LYS A 26 10.33 30.40 8.93
C LYS A 26 9.60 31.71 8.77
N ILE A 27 8.30 31.71 8.97
CA ILE A 27 7.48 32.93 9.06
C ILE A 27 6.76 32.98 10.40
N LYS A 28 6.60 34.19 10.96
CA LYS A 28 5.77 34.37 12.16
C LYS A 28 4.32 34.57 11.77
N CYS A 29 3.42 33.83 12.41
CA CYS A 29 1.99 34.04 12.24
C CYS A 29 1.58 35.42 12.82
N PRO A 30 0.91 36.30 12.06
CA PRO A 30 0.48 37.60 12.57
C PRO A 30 -0.58 37.49 13.67
N GLN A 31 -1.30 36.36 13.77
CA GLN A 31 -2.40 36.18 14.72
C GLN A 31 -1.96 35.56 16.05
N CYS A 32 -1.12 34.51 16.04
CA CYS A 32 -0.68 33.82 17.26
C CYS A 32 0.81 34.01 17.58
N ARG A 33 1.56 34.72 16.71
CA ARG A 33 3.01 35.01 16.81
C ARG A 33 3.94 33.79 16.84
N LYS A 34 3.40 32.58 16.73
CA LYS A 34 4.17 31.35 16.63
C LYS A 34 4.82 31.21 15.26
N GLU A 35 5.98 30.57 15.22
CA GLU A 35 6.75 30.34 14.01
C GLU A 35 6.15 29.18 13.21
N ILE A 36 5.98 29.40 11.91
CA ILE A 36 5.54 28.40 10.93
C ILE A 36 6.74 28.12 10.04
N VAL A 37 7.13 26.85 9.96
CA VAL A 37 8.18 26.39 9.05
C VAL A 37 7.51 26.02 7.73
N VAL A 38 7.96 26.64 6.63
CA VAL A 38 7.39 26.48 5.29
C VAL A 38 8.49 25.95 4.39
N GLU A 39 8.21 24.83 3.72
CA GLU A 39 9.11 24.18 2.76
C GLU A 39 8.57 24.45 1.34
N ARG A 40 9.41 25.01 0.47
CA ARG A 40 9.11 25.29 -0.94
C ARG A 40 9.54 24.08 -1.75
N MET A 41 8.58 23.35 -2.31
CA MET A 41 8.87 22.24 -3.21
C MET A 41 9.23 22.78 -4.60
N ASP A 42 10.52 22.95 -4.87
CA ASP A 42 11.05 23.05 -6.24
C ASP A 42 11.95 21.82 -6.54
N LYS A 43 11.54 21.12 -7.61
CA LYS A 43 12.13 20.01 -8.39
C LYS A 43 13.31 19.18 -7.84
N LEU A 44 13.10 17.85 -7.94
CA LEU A 44 14.02 16.70 -7.86
C LEU A 44 14.70 16.46 -6.49
N ASP A 45 14.15 15.54 -5.70
CA ASP A 45 14.60 14.14 -5.64
C ASP A 45 13.98 13.42 -4.44
N HIS A 46 13.71 12.13 -4.66
CA HIS A 46 13.43 11.05 -3.73
C HIS A 46 12.61 11.29 -2.43
N SER A 47 11.45 10.62 -2.47
CA SER A 47 10.80 9.90 -1.36
C SER A 47 9.63 10.58 -0.66
N PHE A 48 8.67 9.72 -0.34
CA PHE A 48 7.54 9.88 0.57
C PHE A 48 6.38 10.75 0.08
N THR A 49 5.38 10.09 -0.51
CA THR A 49 4.00 10.57 -0.43
C THR A 49 3.26 9.80 0.66
N SER A 50 3.16 10.49 1.79
CA SER A 50 2.11 10.39 2.78
C SER A 50 0.74 10.13 2.15
N ALA A 51 0.04 9.13 2.67
CA ALA A 51 -1.37 8.92 2.42
C ALA A 51 -2.15 10.20 2.74
N SER A 52 -2.60 10.89 1.69
CA SER A 52 -3.60 11.94 1.76
C SER A 52 -4.97 11.28 1.91
N PHE A 53 -5.63 11.54 3.04
CA PHE A 53 -7.06 11.28 3.21
C PHE A 53 -7.82 12.33 2.41
N ASP A 54 -8.09 12.07 1.14
CA ASP A 54 -9.02 12.85 0.35
C ASP A 54 -10.38 12.14 0.29
N VAL A 55 -11.42 12.81 0.80
CA VAL A 55 -12.82 12.36 0.76
C VAL A 55 -13.45 12.76 -0.58
N SER A 56 -12.71 12.54 -1.66
CA SER A 56 -13.22 12.60 -3.03
C SER A 56 -13.13 11.19 -3.57
N GLY A 57 -14.24 10.60 -4.03
CA GLY A 57 -14.31 9.24 -4.58
C GLY A 57 -13.50 9.02 -5.87
N VAL A 58 -12.53 9.88 -6.16
CA VAL A 58 -11.60 9.78 -7.27
C VAL A 58 -10.28 9.26 -6.70
N VAL A 59 -10.06 7.95 -6.82
CA VAL A 59 -8.75 7.35 -6.59
C VAL A 59 -7.94 7.55 -7.88
N GLU A 60 -6.93 8.40 -7.83
CA GLU A 60 -6.00 8.55 -8.96
C GLU A 60 -5.18 7.27 -9.14
N PRO A 61 -4.93 6.84 -10.40
CA PRO A 61 -4.07 5.70 -10.67
C PRO A 61 -2.66 5.92 -10.13
N GLU A 62 -2.24 5.04 -9.23
CA GLU A 62 -0.84 5.01 -8.78
C GLU A 62 0.05 4.55 -9.94
N VAL A 63 1.04 5.36 -10.30
CA VAL A 63 1.96 5.06 -11.42
C VAL A 63 3.17 4.31 -10.89
N PHE A 64 3.38 3.09 -11.38
CA PHE A 64 4.55 2.27 -11.08
C PHE A 64 5.45 2.11 -12.31
N PRO A 65 6.79 2.07 -12.16
CA PRO A 65 7.67 1.82 -13.29
C PRO A 65 7.40 0.46 -13.95
N PRO A 66 7.60 0.32 -15.28
CA PRO A 66 7.50 -0.97 -15.95
C PRO A 66 8.44 -2.01 -15.31
N GLY A 67 7.92 -3.21 -15.06
CA GLY A 67 8.68 -4.30 -14.44
C GLY A 67 8.85 -4.20 -12.92
N ALA A 68 8.28 -3.17 -12.28
CA ALA A 68 8.26 -3.06 -10.83
C ALA A 68 7.48 -4.21 -10.17
N ARG A 69 7.95 -4.68 -9.01
CA ARG A 69 7.19 -5.56 -8.12
C ARG A 69 6.31 -4.68 -7.24
N VAL A 70 4.99 -4.84 -7.34
CA VAL A 70 4.00 -4.05 -6.62
C VAL A 70 3.19 -4.96 -5.70
N ALA A 71 3.05 -4.53 -4.45
CA ALA A 71 2.23 -5.17 -3.43
C ALA A 71 1.07 -4.27 -3.02
N PHE A 72 -0.12 -4.84 -2.91
CA PHE A 72 -1.31 -4.16 -2.41
C PHE A 72 -1.68 -4.65 -1.00
N LEU A 73 -1.97 -3.72 -0.08
CA LEU A 73 -2.32 -4.02 1.31
C LEU A 73 -3.66 -3.37 1.69
N LEU A 74 -4.59 -4.20 2.14
CA LEU A 74 -5.80 -3.80 2.85
C LEU A 74 -5.78 -4.45 4.24
N ILE A 75 -5.05 -3.79 5.15
CA ILE A 75 -4.79 -4.30 6.51
C ILE A 75 -5.16 -3.21 7.53
N GLY A 76 -6.14 -3.52 8.36
CA GLY A 76 -6.57 -2.65 9.45
C GLY A 76 -5.64 -2.77 10.66
N GLU A 77 -5.16 -3.98 10.95
CA GLU A 77 -4.31 -4.27 12.09
C GLU A 77 -2.92 -3.63 11.96
N LYS A 78 -2.63 -2.69 12.87
CA LYS A 78 -1.47 -1.79 12.74
C LYS A 78 -0.14 -2.52 12.85
N SER A 79 -0.06 -3.51 13.75
CA SER A 79 1.14 -4.30 13.98
C SER A 79 1.57 -5.01 12.69
N TRP A 80 0.64 -5.72 12.06
CA TRP A 80 0.84 -6.39 10.78
C TRP A 80 1.09 -5.44 9.63
N ARG A 81 0.30 -4.37 9.50
CA ARG A 81 0.50 -3.39 8.42
C ARG A 81 1.90 -2.79 8.45
N ASN A 82 2.36 -2.38 9.62
CA ASN A 82 3.68 -1.77 9.76
C ASN A 82 4.80 -2.78 9.49
N ALA A 83 4.67 -4.01 9.99
CA ALA A 83 5.66 -5.06 9.76
C ALA A 83 5.74 -5.44 8.26
N ALA A 84 4.59 -5.59 7.60
CA ALA A 84 4.51 -5.91 6.17
C ALA A 84 5.10 -4.78 5.32
N LEU A 85 4.77 -3.51 5.60
CA LEU A 85 5.34 -2.37 4.88
C LEU A 85 6.87 -2.28 5.05
N ALA A 86 7.37 -2.54 6.27
CA ALA A 86 8.80 -2.53 6.53
C ALA A 86 9.54 -3.62 5.73
N TRP A 87 9.01 -4.84 5.72
CA TRP A 87 9.58 -5.94 4.95
C TRP A 87 9.49 -5.71 3.44
N LEU A 88 8.35 -5.22 2.93
CA LEU A 88 8.17 -4.91 1.51
C LEU A 88 9.16 -3.84 1.02
N ASN A 89 9.42 -2.83 1.85
CA ASN A 89 10.40 -1.80 1.53
C ASN A 89 11.83 -2.38 1.47
N ALA A 90 12.18 -3.29 2.39
CA ALA A 90 13.47 -3.98 2.34
C ALA A 90 13.62 -4.85 1.07
N GLU A 91 12.54 -5.51 0.65
CA GLU A 91 12.46 -6.34 -0.56
C GLU A 91 12.21 -5.54 -1.86
N LYS A 92 12.29 -4.20 -1.79
CA LYS A 92 12.15 -3.28 -2.94
C LYS A 92 10.83 -3.43 -3.71
N TYR A 93 9.76 -3.83 -3.03
CA TYR A 93 8.42 -3.73 -3.57
C TYR A 93 7.96 -2.28 -3.59
N TYR A 94 7.18 -1.88 -4.58
CA TYR A 94 6.32 -0.72 -4.49
C TYR A 94 5.08 -1.13 -3.69
N GLN A 95 4.60 -0.25 -2.81
CA GLN A 95 3.45 -0.54 -1.97
C GLN A 95 2.27 0.35 -2.34
N SER A 96 1.12 -0.28 -2.52
CA SER A 96 -0.19 0.36 -2.59
C SER A 96 -0.97 -0.03 -1.34
N THR A 97 -1.55 0.94 -0.65
CA THR A 97 -2.36 0.66 0.55
C THR A 97 -3.75 1.23 0.41
N ALA A 98 -4.75 0.53 0.94
CA ALA A 98 -6.10 1.05 1.09
C ALA A 98 -6.55 0.96 2.55
N SER A 99 -7.44 1.87 2.93
CA SER A 99 -8.04 1.92 4.27
C SER A 99 -9.50 1.44 4.29
N THR A 100 -10.15 1.43 3.13
CA THR A 100 -11.55 1.05 2.95
C THR A 100 -11.72 0.05 1.80
N ALA A 101 -12.78 -0.75 1.84
CA ALA A 101 -13.12 -1.66 0.74
C ALA A 101 -13.37 -0.92 -0.57
N HIS A 102 -14.00 0.26 -0.54
CA HIS A 102 -14.27 1.04 -1.75
C HIS A 102 -12.98 1.49 -2.43
N GLU A 103 -12.04 2.07 -1.68
CA GLU A 103 -10.72 2.44 -2.17
C GLU A 103 -9.98 1.22 -2.72
N ALA A 104 -10.02 0.09 -2.00
CA ALA A 104 -9.39 -1.15 -2.43
C ALA A 104 -9.94 -1.65 -3.77
N MET A 105 -11.24 -1.63 -3.96
CA MET A 105 -11.89 -2.05 -5.22
C MET A 105 -11.43 -1.19 -6.40
N LEU A 106 -11.32 0.13 -6.21
CA LEU A 106 -10.83 1.03 -7.26
C LEU A 106 -9.35 0.74 -7.58
N LYS A 107 -8.50 0.64 -6.56
CA LYS A 107 -7.07 0.36 -6.73
C LYS A 107 -6.80 -1.00 -7.37
N LEU A 108 -7.59 -2.02 -7.02
CA LEU A 108 -7.51 -3.36 -7.61
C LEU A 108 -7.97 -3.41 -9.06
N ARG A 109 -8.82 -2.49 -9.51
CA ARG A 109 -9.28 -2.43 -10.91
C ARG A 109 -8.32 -1.65 -11.82
N LEU A 110 -7.56 -0.72 -11.26
CA LEU A 110 -6.69 0.18 -12.02
C LEU A 110 -5.27 -0.36 -12.20
N ASN A 111 -4.80 -1.24 -11.33
CA ASN A 111 -3.41 -1.70 -11.29
C ASN A 111 -3.31 -3.22 -11.18
N ASP A 112 -2.20 -3.75 -11.69
CA ASP A 112 -1.79 -5.13 -11.49
C ASP A 112 -0.80 -5.24 -10.32
N TYR A 113 -1.06 -6.19 -9.43
CA TYR A 113 -0.24 -6.44 -8.26
C TYR A 113 0.30 -7.87 -8.29
N GLN A 114 1.55 -8.07 -7.91
CA GLN A 114 2.12 -9.42 -7.80
C GLN A 114 1.86 -10.04 -6.42
N LEU A 115 1.60 -9.20 -5.42
CA LEU A 115 1.26 -9.60 -4.05
C LEU A 115 0.07 -8.79 -3.56
N VAL A 116 -0.93 -9.47 -3.01
CA VAL A 116 -2.12 -8.85 -2.42
C VAL A 116 -2.27 -9.39 -1.00
N MET A 117 -2.30 -8.51 -0.01
CA MET A 117 -2.49 -8.85 1.40
C MET A 117 -3.78 -8.22 1.91
N ILE A 118 -4.72 -9.05 2.37
CA ILE A 118 -6.03 -8.60 2.86
C ILE A 118 -6.30 -9.22 4.22
N GLU A 119 -6.80 -8.42 5.15
CA GLU A 119 -7.29 -8.90 6.44
C GLU A 119 -8.71 -9.48 6.30
N ASP A 120 -8.97 -10.62 6.93
CA ASP A 120 -10.29 -11.26 6.98
C ASP A 120 -11.19 -10.52 7.96
N ARG A 121 -11.80 -9.45 7.46
CA ARG A 121 -12.78 -8.63 8.19
C ARG A 121 -14.08 -8.54 7.42
N GLU A 122 -15.18 -8.34 8.15
CA GLU A 122 -16.52 -8.22 7.57
C GLU A 122 -16.59 -7.07 6.53
N ASP A 123 -15.96 -5.94 6.84
CA ASP A 123 -15.94 -4.77 5.96
C ASP A 123 -15.09 -4.97 4.69
N TYR A 124 -14.25 -6.02 4.62
CA TYR A 124 -13.41 -6.34 3.47
C TYR A 124 -13.91 -7.54 2.65
N GLN A 125 -15.01 -8.18 3.04
CA GLN A 125 -15.54 -9.36 2.33
C GLN A 125 -15.94 -9.07 0.88
N SER A 126 -16.41 -7.85 0.59
CA SER A 126 -16.73 -7.44 -0.79
C SER A 126 -15.51 -7.44 -1.70
N VAL A 127 -14.34 -7.08 -1.17
CA VAL A 127 -13.06 -7.11 -1.89
C VAL A 127 -12.61 -8.55 -2.14
N LEU A 128 -12.72 -9.41 -1.12
CA LEU A 128 -12.40 -10.83 -1.25
C LEU A 128 -13.32 -11.54 -2.26
N ALA A 129 -14.62 -11.22 -2.23
CA ALA A 129 -15.60 -11.74 -3.18
C ALA A 129 -15.27 -11.31 -4.62
N GLU A 130 -14.90 -10.05 -4.85
CA GLU A 130 -14.45 -9.58 -6.17
C GLU A 130 -13.22 -10.36 -6.66
N ILE A 131 -12.19 -10.51 -5.81
CA ILE A 131 -10.97 -11.24 -6.17
C ILE A 131 -11.28 -12.71 -6.52
N ALA A 132 -12.24 -13.32 -5.83
CA ALA A 132 -12.68 -14.68 -6.14
C ALA A 132 -13.29 -14.83 -7.53
N THR A 133 -13.79 -13.75 -8.14
CA THR A 133 -14.32 -13.75 -9.52
C THR A 133 -13.25 -13.58 -10.59
N TRP A 134 -11.98 -13.31 -10.21
CA TRP A 134 -10.95 -13.02 -11.19
C TRP A 134 -10.68 -14.20 -12.14
N PRO A 135 -10.56 -13.92 -13.45
CA PRO A 135 -10.32 -14.96 -14.44
C PRO A 135 -8.95 -15.62 -14.23
N GLY A 136 -8.85 -16.89 -14.66
CA GLY A 136 -7.77 -17.80 -14.28
C GLY A 136 -6.35 -17.25 -14.40
N LEU A 137 -6.02 -16.53 -15.48
CA LEU A 137 -4.67 -15.96 -15.64
C LEU A 137 -4.39 -14.87 -14.58
N ARG A 138 -5.29 -13.89 -14.44
CA ARG A 138 -5.17 -12.80 -13.47
C ARG A 138 -5.06 -13.31 -12.05
N ARG A 139 -5.88 -14.30 -11.67
CA ARG A 139 -5.83 -14.87 -10.32
C ARG A 139 -4.51 -15.63 -10.08
N ARG A 140 -3.99 -16.32 -11.09
CA ARG A 140 -2.74 -17.13 -10.97
C ARG A 140 -1.48 -16.27 -10.93
N THR A 141 -1.49 -15.07 -11.51
CA THR A 141 -0.33 -14.13 -11.49
C THR A 141 -0.24 -13.31 -10.21
N VAL A 142 -1.19 -13.46 -9.29
CA VAL A 142 -1.25 -12.74 -8.02
C VAL A 142 -1.03 -13.73 -6.86
N ASN A 143 -0.09 -13.43 -5.98
CA ASN A 143 0.03 -14.11 -4.70
C ASN A 143 -0.95 -13.46 -3.70
N LEU A 144 -2.05 -14.14 -3.39
CA LEU A 144 -3.07 -13.65 -2.46
C LEU A 144 -2.84 -14.20 -1.06
N VAL A 145 -2.57 -13.30 -0.11
CA VAL A 145 -2.35 -13.59 1.31
C VAL A 145 -3.53 -13.08 2.12
N LEU A 146 -4.15 -13.96 2.90
CA LEU A 146 -5.21 -13.62 3.85
C LEU A 146 -4.64 -13.55 5.26
N LEU A 147 -4.95 -12.51 6.02
CA LEU A 147 -4.61 -12.41 7.44
C LEU A 147 -5.86 -12.59 8.30
N GLY A 148 -5.85 -13.44 9.32
CA GLY A 148 -7.03 -13.62 10.16
C GLY A 148 -6.76 -14.27 11.53
N HIS A 149 -7.82 -14.66 12.22
CA HIS A 149 -7.75 -15.29 13.56
C HIS A 149 -8.15 -16.78 13.59
N ASP A 150 -8.62 -17.34 12.48
CA ASP A 150 -9.21 -18.68 12.39
C ASP A 150 -8.24 -19.85 12.57
N ALA A 151 -6.97 -19.66 12.23
CA ALA A 151 -5.99 -20.74 12.14
C ALA A 151 -4.56 -20.26 12.40
N ALA A 152 -3.62 -21.21 12.47
CA ALA A 152 -2.20 -20.94 12.49
C ALA A 152 -1.71 -20.42 11.12
N SER A 153 -0.62 -19.64 11.14
CA SER A 153 0.05 -19.21 9.91
C SER A 153 0.50 -20.40 9.07
N LEU A 154 0.38 -20.26 7.75
CA LEU A 154 0.77 -21.28 6.75
C LEU A 154 -0.04 -22.58 6.80
N ASP A 155 -1.22 -22.59 7.43
CA ASP A 155 -2.11 -23.74 7.41
C ASP A 155 -2.67 -23.98 5.98
N PRO A 156 -2.42 -25.15 5.36
CA PRO A 156 -2.85 -25.40 3.99
C PRO A 156 -4.37 -25.59 3.86
N GLN A 157 -5.04 -26.14 4.89
CA GLN A 157 -6.47 -26.44 4.84
C GLN A 157 -7.30 -25.16 4.87
N ILE A 158 -6.95 -24.21 5.74
CA ILE A 158 -7.63 -22.92 5.79
C ILE A 158 -7.37 -22.12 4.50
N SER A 159 -6.14 -22.15 3.97
CA SER A 159 -5.77 -21.46 2.73
C SER A 159 -6.62 -21.96 1.56
N PHE A 160 -6.75 -23.28 1.44
CA PHE A 160 -7.59 -23.93 0.44
C PHE A 160 -9.07 -23.56 0.60
N ARG A 161 -9.62 -23.70 1.82
CA ARG A 161 -11.03 -23.39 2.12
C ARG A 161 -11.39 -21.93 1.82
N ARG A 162 -10.44 -21.01 2.03
CA ARG A 162 -10.60 -19.57 1.79
C ARG A 162 -10.26 -19.14 0.36
N GLY A 163 -9.79 -20.03 -0.51
CA GLY A 163 -9.45 -19.71 -1.91
C GLY A 163 -8.23 -18.80 -2.08
N VAL A 164 -7.34 -18.76 -1.08
CA VAL A 164 -6.15 -17.89 -1.06
C VAL A 164 -4.87 -18.72 -1.25
N ASN A 165 -3.76 -18.07 -1.63
CA ASN A 165 -2.49 -18.76 -1.78
C ASN A 165 -1.87 -19.08 -0.41
N THR A 166 -2.02 -18.16 0.54
CA THR A 166 -1.50 -18.36 1.90
C THR A 166 -2.38 -17.65 2.92
N TYR A 167 -2.55 -18.31 4.06
CA TYR A 167 -3.17 -17.73 5.24
C TYR A 167 -2.12 -17.44 6.31
N LEU A 168 -2.17 -16.25 6.91
CA LEU A 168 -1.31 -15.85 8.03
C LEU A 168 -2.17 -15.48 9.25
N SER A 169 -1.73 -15.87 10.43
CA SER A 169 -2.39 -15.51 11.67
C SER A 169 -2.06 -14.08 12.07
N LEU A 170 -3.07 -13.30 12.45
CA LEU A 170 -2.87 -11.94 12.98
C LEU A 170 -2.04 -11.93 14.28
N ALA A 171 -1.95 -13.06 14.99
CA ALA A 171 -1.10 -13.18 16.19
C ALA A 171 0.41 -13.18 15.88
N ASP A 172 0.82 -13.49 14.64
CA ASP A 172 2.22 -13.71 14.27
C ASP A 172 2.93 -12.45 13.71
N ALA A 173 2.45 -11.23 14.02
CA ALA A 173 3.00 -9.99 13.46
C ALA A 173 4.51 -9.84 13.71
N ALA A 174 4.99 -10.30 14.87
CA ALA A 174 6.42 -10.28 15.23
C ALA A 174 7.29 -11.18 14.33
N ARG A 175 6.69 -12.19 13.70
CA ARG A 175 7.35 -13.14 12.78
C ARG A 175 7.09 -12.81 11.31
N CYS A 176 6.57 -11.61 11.02
CA CYS A 176 6.18 -11.19 9.67
C CYS A 176 7.28 -11.45 8.63
N ALA A 177 8.52 -11.05 8.87
CA ALA A 177 9.61 -11.22 7.90
C ALA A 177 9.85 -12.71 7.54
N GLU A 178 10.00 -13.59 8.54
CA GLU A 178 10.18 -15.04 8.34
C GLU A 178 9.01 -15.65 7.55
N LEU A 179 7.79 -15.26 7.90
CA LEU A 179 6.58 -15.75 7.26
C LEU A 179 6.47 -15.26 5.81
N MET A 180 6.78 -13.99 5.55
CA MET A 180 6.74 -13.41 4.21
C MET A 180 7.80 -14.02 3.27
N ASP A 181 9.00 -14.32 3.79
CA ASP A 181 10.01 -15.05 3.02
C ASP A 181 9.50 -16.44 2.60
N SER A 182 8.80 -17.12 3.51
CA SER A 182 8.20 -18.43 3.25
C SER A 182 7.04 -18.34 2.24
N VAL A 183 6.21 -17.31 2.34
CA VAL A 183 5.11 -17.00 1.41
C VAL A 183 5.63 -16.80 -0.01
N LEU A 184 6.69 -16.00 -0.19
CA LEU A 184 7.26 -15.76 -1.52
C LEU A 184 7.87 -17.04 -2.10
N LYS A 185 8.70 -17.74 -1.34
CA LYS A 185 9.34 -18.99 -1.79
C LYS A 185 8.29 -20.03 -2.19
N GLY A 186 7.24 -20.19 -1.37
CA GLY A 186 6.14 -21.11 -1.65
C GLY A 186 5.43 -20.78 -2.96
N TYR A 187 5.12 -19.50 -3.19
CA TYR A 187 4.46 -19.05 -4.40
C TYR A 187 5.34 -19.22 -5.65
N GLU A 188 6.62 -18.85 -5.57
CA GLU A 188 7.58 -18.99 -6.67
C GLU A 188 7.74 -20.46 -7.09
N MET A 189 7.91 -21.38 -6.13
CA MET A 189 8.03 -22.81 -6.43
C MET A 189 6.77 -23.37 -7.10
N TYR A 190 5.60 -22.92 -6.69
CA TYR A 190 4.33 -23.40 -7.25
C TYR A 190 4.09 -22.88 -8.67
N TYR A 191 4.42 -21.61 -8.95
CA TYR A 191 4.13 -20.96 -10.23
C TYR A 191 5.34 -20.79 -11.17
N GLN A 192 6.51 -21.33 -10.83
CA GLN A 192 7.73 -21.23 -11.64
C GLN A 192 7.52 -21.57 -13.12
N TYR A 193 6.84 -22.67 -13.43
CA TYR A 193 6.61 -23.11 -14.80
C TYR A 193 5.63 -22.20 -15.56
N LEU A 194 4.63 -21.67 -14.86
CA LEU A 194 3.70 -20.70 -15.44
C LEU A 194 4.45 -19.41 -15.79
N ARG A 195 5.33 -18.94 -14.91
CA ARG A 195 6.15 -17.75 -15.13
C ARG A 195 7.08 -17.92 -16.33
N LEU A 196 7.80 -19.04 -16.40
CA LEU A 196 8.69 -19.35 -17.52
C LEU A 196 7.93 -19.43 -18.85
N ALA A 197 6.74 -20.04 -18.87
CA ALA A 197 5.91 -20.11 -20.07
C ALA A 197 5.44 -18.72 -20.54
N HIS A 198 5.12 -17.82 -19.60
CA HIS A 198 4.70 -16.46 -19.91
C HIS A 198 5.87 -15.59 -20.41
N GLU A 199 7.06 -15.73 -19.82
CA GLU A 199 8.28 -15.04 -20.27
C GLU A 199 8.68 -15.50 -21.69
N GLN A 200 8.54 -16.79 -22.02
CA GLN A 200 8.80 -17.32 -23.36
C GLN A 200 7.77 -16.89 -24.40
N ALA A 201 6.53 -16.60 -24.01
CA ALA A 201 5.48 -16.15 -24.92
C ALA A 201 5.58 -14.64 -25.26
N MET A 202 6.32 -13.87 -24.47
CA MET A 202 6.52 -12.43 -24.66
C MET A 202 7.91 -12.05 -25.22
N GLY A 203 8.85 -13.00 -25.28
CA GLY A 203 10.15 -12.85 -25.94
C GLY A 203 10.10 -13.23 -27.40
#